data_AF-A0A5C6MZ64-F1
#
_entry.id   AF-A0A5C6MZ64-F1
#
_cell.length_a   1.000
_cell.length_b   1.000
_cell.length_c   1.000
_cell.angle_alpha   90.00
_cell.angle_beta   90.00
_cell.angle_gamma   90.00
#
_symmetry.space_group_name_H-M   'P 1'
#
loop_
_entity.id
_entity.type
_entity.pdbx_description
1 polymer ?
#
loop_
_entity_poly.entity_id
_entity_poly.type
_entity_poly.pdbx_seq_one_letter_code
_entity_poly.pdbx_strand_id
1 'polypeptide(L)'
;MFSPEGFVLISCAVLLVVQPGHGSEIIGGKEVKPHSLPYMALTNEAVKKMSNVLMSVNVTVVDRKKCSKYYSPKPVITKAMICAGSENKDACQGDSGGPLLCNGALVGVTSFGRGCGRVPGVYAYITEEHLRWIKKIIRTSEMQE
;
A
#
# COMPACT_ATOMS: atom_id res chain seq x y z
N MET A 1 -4.55 20.34 -57.07
CA MET A 1 -6.01 20.17 -57.27
C MET A 1 -6.48 19.21 -56.18
N PHE A 2 -6.80 19.71 -54.99
CA PHE A 2 -8.15 20.03 -54.50
C PHE A 2 -9.12 18.82 -54.49
N SER A 3 -9.21 18.14 -53.32
CA SER A 3 -10.37 17.62 -52.52
C SER A 3 -11.66 17.09 -53.18
N PRO A 4 -12.61 16.46 -52.43
CA PRO A 4 -12.58 15.43 -51.36
C PRO A 4 -13.55 14.26 -51.73
N GLU A 5 -13.63 13.13 -51.02
CA GLU A 5 -14.72 12.79 -50.07
C GLU A 5 -14.47 11.34 -49.63
N GLY A 6 -14.42 11.06 -48.32
CA GLY A 6 -14.25 9.69 -47.83
C GLY A 6 -13.69 9.58 -46.42
N PHE A 7 -14.35 10.27 -45.48
CA PHE A 7 -14.18 10.11 -44.04
C PHE A 7 -14.24 8.61 -43.64
N VAL A 8 -13.12 8.03 -43.25
CA VAL A 8 -13.13 6.88 -42.34
C VAL A 8 -12.53 7.37 -41.03
N LEU A 9 -13.43 7.69 -40.11
CA LEU A 9 -13.15 7.94 -38.71
C LEU A 9 -12.49 6.68 -38.13
N ILE A 10 -11.15 6.62 -38.17
CA ILE A 10 -10.41 5.67 -37.33
C ILE A 10 -10.62 6.16 -35.92
N SER A 11 -11.62 5.55 -35.29
CA SER A 11 -12.01 5.67 -33.90
C SER A 11 -10.79 5.90 -33.02
N CYS A 12 -10.86 6.94 -32.19
CA CYS A 12 -10.02 7.18 -31.01
C CYS A 12 -10.17 6.05 -29.97
N ALA A 13 -9.99 4.79 -30.38
CA ALA A 13 -9.53 3.74 -29.50
C ALA A 13 -8.02 3.94 -29.32
N VAL A 14 -7.67 5.07 -28.68
CA VAL A 14 -6.48 5.10 -27.83
C VAL A 14 -6.71 3.92 -26.91
N LEU A 15 -5.97 2.84 -27.18
CA LEU A 15 -5.74 1.76 -26.24
C LEU A 15 -5.18 2.44 -24.98
N LEU A 16 -6.09 2.86 -24.10
CA LEU A 16 -5.86 2.91 -22.68
C LEU A 16 -5.59 1.47 -22.31
N VAL A 17 -4.36 1.02 -22.57
CA VAL A 17 -3.75 -0.08 -21.85
C VAL A 17 -3.63 0.44 -20.43
N VAL A 18 -4.76 0.42 -19.71
CA VAL A 18 -4.78 0.33 -18.27
C VAL A 18 -4.04 -0.97 -18.02
N GLN A 19 -2.72 -0.90 -17.82
CA GLN A 19 -2.00 -2.04 -17.29
C GLN A 19 -2.69 -2.31 -15.94
N PRO A 20 -3.42 -3.43 -15.80
CA PRO A 20 -3.91 -3.82 -14.51
C PRO A 20 -2.64 -4.04 -13.70
N GLY A 21 -2.42 -3.22 -12.68
CA GLY A 21 -1.39 -3.46 -11.68
C GLY A 21 -1.73 -4.78 -11.02
N HIS A 22 -1.28 -5.87 -11.63
CA HIS A 22 -1.23 -7.18 -11.01
C HIS A 22 -0.40 -6.96 -9.75
N GLY A 23 -0.96 -7.31 -8.59
CA GLY A 23 -0.22 -7.32 -7.34
C GLY A 23 1.15 -7.95 -7.61
N SER A 24 2.20 -7.21 -7.25
CA SER A 24 3.56 -7.40 -7.72
C SER A 24 3.95 -8.87 -7.67
N GLU A 25 4.34 -9.43 -8.82
CA GLU A 25 5.13 -10.65 -8.87
C GLU A 25 6.35 -10.46 -7.94
N ILE A 26 6.70 -11.49 -7.14
CA ILE A 26 7.89 -11.41 -6.28
C ILE A 26 9.12 -11.38 -7.21
N ILE A 27 9.65 -10.19 -7.48
CA ILE A 27 10.81 -10.03 -8.36
C ILE A 27 11.99 -10.81 -7.78
N GLY A 28 12.42 -11.86 -8.50
CA GLY A 28 13.54 -12.71 -8.10
C GLY A 28 13.26 -13.65 -6.92
N GLY A 29 12.02 -13.69 -6.39
CA GLY A 29 11.65 -14.56 -5.29
C GLY A 29 10.73 -15.70 -5.73
N LYS A 30 10.73 -16.79 -4.96
CA LYS A 30 9.73 -17.86 -5.11
C LYS A 30 8.63 -17.63 -4.09
N GLU A 31 7.38 -17.79 -4.53
CA GLU A 31 6.25 -17.89 -3.60
C GLU A 31 6.56 -19.00 -2.60
N VAL A 32 6.62 -18.63 -1.33
CA VAL A 32 6.86 -19.59 -0.27
C VAL A 32 5.62 -20.46 -0.11
N LYS A 33 5.79 -21.80 -0.14
CA LYS A 33 4.72 -22.72 0.29
C LYS A 33 4.21 -22.25 1.67
N PRO A 34 2.92 -22.36 2.00
CA PRO A 34 2.39 -21.87 3.27
C PRO A 34 3.03 -22.63 4.44
N HIS A 35 4.12 -22.08 4.99
CA HIS A 35 4.88 -22.64 6.12
C HIS A 35 5.11 -21.62 7.22
N SER A 36 4.93 -20.33 6.92
CA SER A 36 4.69 -19.29 7.91
C SER A 36 3.19 -19.27 8.14
N LEU A 37 2.72 -19.52 9.36
CA LEU A 37 1.32 -19.25 9.72
C LEU A 37 1.02 -17.80 9.28
N PRO A 38 0.22 -17.57 8.22
CA PRO A 38 0.12 -16.26 7.61
C PRO A 38 -0.89 -15.46 8.42
N TYR A 39 -0.48 -15.06 9.62
CA TYR A 39 -1.29 -14.17 10.44
C TYR A 39 -1.10 -12.75 9.91
N MET A 40 -1.98 -12.34 9.00
CA MET A 40 -1.92 -11.04 8.30
C MET A 40 -3.18 -10.20 8.55
N ALA A 41 -3.78 -10.33 9.74
CA ALA A 41 -4.66 -9.31 10.35
C ALA A 41 -5.41 -9.90 11.54
N LEU A 42 -5.53 -9.10 12.61
CA LEU A 42 -6.56 -9.32 13.62
C LEU A 42 -7.92 -8.88 13.05
N THR A 43 -8.78 -9.86 12.78
CA THR A 43 -10.10 -9.66 12.14
C THR A 43 -11.17 -9.18 13.10
N ASN A 44 -10.96 -9.42 14.39
CA ASN A 44 -11.86 -9.02 15.46
C ASN A 44 -11.04 -8.63 16.69
N GLU A 45 -11.03 -7.35 17.03
CA GLU A 45 -10.34 -6.85 18.22
C GLU A 45 -10.97 -7.36 19.52
N ALA A 46 -12.31 -7.49 19.58
CA ALA A 46 -13.01 -7.95 20.76
C ALA A 46 -12.73 -9.44 21.08
N VAL A 47 -12.52 -10.24 20.03
CA VAL A 47 -12.27 -11.69 20.14
C VAL A 47 -10.78 -12.02 19.98
N LYS A 48 -9.91 -11.02 19.79
CA LYS A 48 -8.47 -11.15 19.48
C LYS A 48 -8.17 -12.30 18.49
N LYS A 49 -8.94 -12.39 17.41
CA LYS A 49 -8.83 -13.48 16.43
C LYS A 49 -8.08 -13.02 15.17
N MET A 50 -6.95 -13.67 14.89
CA MET A 50 -6.19 -13.44 13.66
C MET A 50 -6.74 -14.27 12.49
N SER A 51 -6.64 -13.73 11.29
CA SER A 51 -6.89 -14.49 10.05
C SER A 51 -5.70 -15.39 9.74
N ASN A 52 -5.97 -16.63 9.34
CA ASN A 52 -5.00 -17.53 8.72
C ASN A 52 -5.07 -17.50 7.18
N VAL A 53 -5.86 -16.58 6.63
CA VAL A 53 -6.00 -16.32 5.20
C VAL A 53 -5.61 -14.86 4.97
N LEU A 54 -4.84 -14.58 3.92
CA LEU A 54 -4.44 -13.22 3.58
C LEU A 54 -5.68 -12.37 3.30
N MET A 55 -5.75 -11.21 3.94
CA MET A 55 -6.85 -10.26 3.81
C MET A 55 -6.37 -8.98 3.12
N SER A 56 -7.30 -8.26 2.49
CA SER A 56 -7.03 -6.94 1.90
C SER A 56 -8.23 -6.03 2.10
N VAL A 57 -7.99 -4.73 2.27
CA VAL A 57 -9.06 -3.74 2.42
C VAL A 57 -8.68 -2.43 1.74
N ASN A 58 -9.65 -1.81 1.08
CA ASN A 58 -9.47 -0.47 0.52
C ASN A 58 -9.64 0.59 1.62
N VAL A 59 -8.63 1.43 1.76
CA VAL A 59 -8.60 2.57 2.69
C VAL A 59 -8.30 3.86 1.94
N THR A 60 -8.67 5.00 2.52
CA THR A 60 -8.40 6.32 1.94
C THR A 60 -7.27 7.00 2.69
N VAL A 61 -6.40 7.70 1.96
CA VAL A 61 -5.37 8.56 2.57
C VAL A 61 -6.05 9.69 3.34
N VAL A 62 -5.59 9.93 4.57
CA VAL A 62 -6.10 10.97 5.45
C VAL A 62 -5.05 12.07 5.58
N ASP A 63 -5.49 13.32 5.45
CA ASP A 63 -4.62 14.49 5.64
C ASP A 63 -3.90 14.43 6.98
N ARG A 64 -2.61 14.78 6.98
CA ARG A 64 -1.73 14.66 8.15
C ARG A 64 -2.19 15.55 9.31
N LYS A 65 -2.72 16.75 9.05
CA LYS A 65 -3.24 17.63 10.11
C LYS A 65 -4.49 17.03 10.73
N LYS A 66 -5.38 16.45 9.92
CA LYS A 66 -6.56 15.71 10.42
C LYS A 66 -6.13 14.49 11.22
N CYS A 67 -5.18 13.71 10.72
CA CYS A 67 -4.65 12.53 11.40
C CYS A 67 -4.04 12.88 12.77
N SER A 68 -3.24 13.94 12.83
CA SER A 68 -2.59 14.40 14.06
C SER A 68 -3.59 14.68 15.20
N LYS A 69 -4.81 15.10 14.89
CA LYS A 69 -5.87 15.30 15.90
C LYS A 69 -6.24 14.00 16.63
N TYR A 70 -6.24 12.86 15.94
CA TYR A 70 -6.53 11.55 16.55
C TYR A 70 -5.42 11.04 17.46
N TYR A 71 -4.18 11.52 17.27
CA TYR A 71 -3.00 11.08 18.01
C TYR A 71 -2.47 12.12 19.00
N SER A 72 -3.10 13.28 19.12
CA SER A 72 -2.74 14.33 20.08
C SER A 72 -2.89 13.84 21.54
N PRO A 73 -2.00 14.26 22.48
CA PRO A 73 -0.80 15.09 22.25
C PRO A 73 0.41 14.29 21.74
N LYS A 74 0.42 12.95 21.88
CA LYS A 74 1.49 12.07 21.42
C LYS A 74 0.93 10.73 20.90
N PRO A 75 1.53 10.15 19.84
CA PRO A 75 2.73 10.61 19.12
C PRO A 75 2.46 11.77 18.16
N VAL A 76 3.51 12.52 17.83
CA VAL A 76 3.47 13.57 16.79
C VAL A 76 3.55 12.89 15.42
N ILE A 77 2.56 13.13 14.56
CA ILE A 77 2.57 12.62 13.19
C ILE A 77 3.51 13.47 12.33
N THR A 78 4.65 12.90 11.93
CA THR A 78 5.71 13.60 11.20
C THR A 78 5.51 13.55 9.68
N LYS A 79 6.34 14.29 8.93
CA LYS A 79 6.36 14.24 7.46
C LYS A 79 6.78 12.88 6.90
N ALA A 80 7.49 12.08 7.70
CA ALA A 80 7.90 10.71 7.34
C ALA A 80 6.78 9.68 7.56
N MET A 81 5.59 10.10 7.98
CA MET A 81 4.43 9.24 8.20
C MET A 81 3.29 9.60 7.27
N ILE A 82 2.53 8.61 6.80
CA ILE A 82 1.28 8.78 6.07
C ILE A 82 0.16 8.09 6.84
N CYS A 83 -1.03 8.68 6.86
CA CYS A 83 -2.19 8.08 7.50
C CYS A 83 -3.18 7.59 6.45
N ALA A 84 -3.75 6.42 6.67
CA ALA A 84 -4.81 5.88 5.82
C ALA A 84 -5.82 5.12 6.67
N GLY A 85 -7.09 5.20 6.29
CA GLY A 85 -8.18 4.49 6.97
C GLY A 85 -9.52 4.91 6.41
N SER A 86 -10.52 4.07 6.60
CA SER A 86 -11.92 4.36 6.31
C SER A 86 -12.80 3.81 7.44
N GLU A 87 -14.10 4.10 7.41
CA GLU A 87 -15.02 3.63 8.44
C GLU A 87 -14.94 2.10 8.60
N ASN A 88 -14.53 1.63 9.79
CA ASN A 88 -14.33 0.22 10.13
C ASN A 88 -13.33 -0.54 9.22
N LYS A 89 -12.40 0.19 8.57
CA LYS A 89 -11.41 -0.38 7.66
C LYS A 89 -10.03 0.19 7.98
N ASP A 90 -9.12 -0.69 8.40
CA ASP A 90 -7.75 -0.34 8.76
C ASP A 90 -6.85 -1.58 8.71
N ALA A 91 -5.54 -1.36 8.74
CA ALA A 91 -4.61 -2.39 9.18
C ALA A 91 -4.78 -2.61 10.69
N CYS A 92 -4.43 -3.80 11.16
CA CYS A 92 -4.64 -4.18 12.54
C CYS A 92 -3.42 -4.91 13.12
N GLN A 93 -3.56 -5.45 14.34
CA GLN A 93 -2.50 -6.19 14.99
C GLN A 93 -2.09 -7.40 14.14
N GLY A 94 -0.78 -7.58 13.95
CA GLY A 94 -0.23 -8.58 13.02
C GLY A 94 0.15 -8.02 11.65
N ASP A 95 -0.33 -6.83 11.29
CA ASP A 95 -0.09 -6.25 9.96
C ASP A 95 1.12 -5.34 9.89
N SER A 96 1.79 -5.10 11.02
CA SER A 96 3.00 -4.27 11.10
C SER A 96 4.07 -4.78 10.12
N GLY A 97 4.61 -3.88 9.30
CA GLY A 97 5.53 -4.23 8.20
C GLY A 97 4.83 -4.55 6.87
N GLY A 98 3.51 -4.73 6.87
CA GLY A 98 2.71 -4.97 5.67
C GLY A 98 2.63 -3.74 4.74
N PRO A 99 2.33 -3.96 3.45
CA PRO A 99 2.32 -2.90 2.45
C PRO A 99 1.01 -2.11 2.43
N LEU A 100 1.12 -0.78 2.34
CA LEU A 100 0.06 0.11 1.87
C LEU A 100 0.31 0.41 0.40
N LEU A 101 -0.60 -0.02 -0.47
CA LEU A 101 -0.50 0.14 -1.92
C LEU A 101 -1.44 1.24 -2.42
N CYS A 102 -0.98 2.02 -3.39
CA CYS A 102 -1.79 2.96 -4.17
C CYS A 102 -1.54 2.69 -5.65
N ASN A 103 -2.59 2.30 -6.39
CA ASN A 103 -2.48 1.91 -7.81
C ASN A 103 -1.36 0.88 -8.08
N GLY A 104 -1.20 -0.09 -7.18
CA GLY A 104 -0.16 -1.13 -7.27
C GLY A 104 1.24 -0.70 -6.80
N ALA A 105 1.47 0.59 -6.53
CA ALA A 105 2.75 1.08 -6.01
C ALA A 105 2.77 1.08 -4.47
N LEU A 106 3.90 0.67 -3.88
CA LEU A 106 4.14 0.76 -2.44
C LEU A 106 4.30 2.23 -2.02
N VAL A 107 3.35 2.73 -1.24
CA VAL A 107 3.36 4.12 -0.73
C VAL A 107 3.64 4.20 0.76
N GLY A 108 3.39 3.12 1.49
CA GLY A 108 3.66 3.08 2.92
C GLY A 108 3.85 1.67 3.47
N VAL A 109 4.41 1.61 4.66
CA VAL A 109 4.60 0.36 5.42
C VAL A 109 3.89 0.49 6.76
N THR A 110 2.99 -0.45 7.08
CA THR A 110 2.18 -0.42 8.29
C THR A 110 3.05 -0.30 9.53
N SER A 111 2.77 0.69 10.38
CA SER A 111 3.57 0.97 11.56
C SER A 111 2.76 0.83 12.85
N PHE A 112 1.76 1.70 13.07
CA PHE A 112 0.99 1.71 14.31
C PHE A 112 -0.41 2.31 14.13
N GLY A 113 -1.27 2.12 15.13
CA GLY A 113 -2.65 2.64 15.17
C GLY A 113 -3.20 2.71 16.60
N ARG A 114 -4.41 3.28 16.79
CA ARG A 114 -5.16 3.22 18.07
C ARG A 114 -6.44 2.40 17.89
N GLY A 115 -6.36 1.12 18.23
CA GLY A 115 -7.38 0.15 17.83
C GLY A 115 -7.41 -0.04 16.32
N CYS A 116 -8.38 -0.79 15.82
CA CYS A 116 -8.51 -1.08 14.39
C CYS A 116 -9.83 -0.55 13.84
N GLY A 117 -9.77 0.20 12.75
CA GLY A 117 -10.94 0.75 12.07
C GLY A 117 -11.65 1.88 12.84
N ARG A 118 -11.07 2.34 13.96
CA ARG A 118 -11.60 3.43 14.81
C ARG A 118 -11.04 4.79 14.43
N VAL A 119 -9.72 4.83 14.24
CA VAL A 119 -8.98 5.99 13.75
C VAL A 119 -8.09 5.53 12.59
N PRO A 120 -7.59 6.44 11.73
CA PRO A 120 -6.71 6.03 10.65
C PRO A 120 -5.42 5.40 11.18
N GLY A 121 -5.01 4.28 10.60
CA GLY A 121 -3.69 3.70 10.81
C GLY A 121 -2.59 4.62 10.30
N VAL A 122 -1.41 4.47 10.89
CA VAL A 122 -0.21 5.24 10.56
C VAL A 122 0.84 4.32 9.96
N TYR A 123 1.37 4.76 8.83
CA TYR A 123 2.32 4.03 8.01
C TYR A 123 3.60 4.86 7.89
N ALA A 124 4.75 4.19 7.81
CA ALA A 124 5.98 4.84 7.36
C ALA A 124 5.80 5.24 5.89
N TYR A 125 6.02 6.51 5.56
CA TYR A 125 5.81 7.04 4.22
C TYR A 125 7.04 6.80 3.35
N ILE A 126 6.86 6.05 2.25
CA ILE A 126 7.95 5.76 1.33
C ILE A 126 8.14 6.97 0.40
N THR A 127 9.34 7.53 0.43
CA THR A 127 9.73 8.69 -0.39
C THR A 127 10.75 8.26 -1.42
N GLU A 128 11.04 9.13 -2.40
CA GLU A 128 12.13 8.91 -3.35
C GLU A 128 13.50 8.71 -2.69
N GLU A 129 13.72 9.28 -1.51
CA GLU A 129 14.93 9.03 -0.73
C GLU A 129 14.96 7.61 -0.16
N HIS A 130 13.86 7.14 0.41
CA HIS A 130 13.73 5.76 0.86
C HIS A 130 13.90 4.78 -0.31
N LEU A 131 13.32 5.06 -1.48
CA LEU A 131 13.49 4.22 -2.67
C LEU A 131 14.95 4.19 -3.15
N ARG A 132 15.66 5.32 -3.12
CA ARG A 132 17.10 5.36 -3.43
C ARG A 132 17.91 4.53 -2.44
N TRP A 133 17.60 4.64 -1.15
CA TRP A 133 18.25 3.83 -0.11
C TRP A 133 17.98 2.34 -0.32
N ILE A 134 16.73 1.92 -0.52
CA ILE A 134 16.35 0.53 -0.78
C ILE A 134 17.11 -0.03 -1.99
N LYS A 135 17.10 0.70 -3.12
CA LYS A 135 17.82 0.30 -4.34
C LYS A 135 19.33 0.18 -4.12
N LYS A 136 19.91 1.05 -3.28
CA LYS A 136 21.33 0.96 -2.92
C LYS A 136 21.62 -0.31 -2.13
N ILE A 137 20.79 -0.64 -1.12
CA ILE A 137 20.97 -1.84 -0.30
C ILE A 137 20.86 -3.11 -1.14
N ILE A 138 19.84 -3.22 -1.99
CA ILE A 138 19.63 -4.40 -2.85
C ILE A 138 20.85 -4.64 -3.76
N ARG A 139 21.38 -3.59 -4.40
CA ARG A 139 22.56 -3.72 -5.27
C ARG A 139 23.82 -4.15 -4.51
N THR A 140 23.96 -3.72 -3.25
CA THR A 140 25.10 -4.14 -2.43
C THR A 140 24.98 -5.61 -2.02
N SER A 141 23.79 -6.10 -1.70
CA SER A 141 23.59 -7.51 -1.33
C SER A 141 23.83 -8.46 -2.52
N GLU A 142 23.48 -8.07 -3.74
CA GLU A 142 23.73 -8.88 -4.96
C GLU A 142 25.21 -9.00 -5.31
N MET A 143 26.08 -8.11 -4.80
CA MET A 143 27.53 -8.18 -5.00
C MET A 143 28.25 -8.99 -3.91
N GLN A 144 27.52 -9.50 -2.92
CA GLN A 144 28.05 -10.29 -1.81
C GLN A 144 27.74 -11.79 -1.93
N GLU A 145 27.02 -12.21 -2.98
CA GLU A 145 26.90 -13.60 -3.45
C GLU A 145 27.81 -13.83 -4.67
#